data_AF-A0A3L6J9C6-F1
#
_entry.id   AF-A0A3L6J9C6-F1
#
_cell.length_a   1.000
_cell.length_b   1.000
_cell.length_c   1.000
_cell.angle_alpha   90.00
_cell.angle_beta   90.00
_cell.angle_gamma   90.00
#
_symmetry.space_group_name_H-M   'P 1'
#
loop_
_entity.id
_entity.type
_entity.pdbx_description
1 polymer ?
#
loop_
_entity_poly.entity_id
_entity_poly.type
_entity_poly.pdbx_seq_one_letter_code
_entity_poly.pdbx_strand_id
1 'polypeptide(L)'
;MRRSKGTTHLAYVQKVCELSRRGDMNAVADIMKGYYRDREGNPWHRMYNDIQTYWNKENPKQDVAETLLLLREAVFGALDILSFGLISAISTPDVVTAMTSEASWNAGRRRVRNMCLDAADGLIAKGDVRYLMPTSLRRDDFAFLVPRVEEAQWEIFRKARPKVSRGKLDLSKLEESVLGSRFLRDQMIMDTKLKADDPRIPAIIEAYDLQLVEIEVDQSTRIQPPAPTEQTTLNGEVVQEVEREKESPAKKRREAEVATPLMDFLEQPNSKTQRKATDARRKKSRRRQSK
;
A
#
# COMPACT_ATOMS: atom_id res chain seq x y z
N MET A 1 -7.07 53.98 19.42
CA MET A 1 -6.40 53.42 18.21
C MET A 1 -6.73 51.94 18.10
N ARG A 2 -7.65 51.55 17.20
CA ARG A 2 -7.94 50.13 16.92
C ARG A 2 -6.85 49.61 15.99
N ARG A 3 -5.88 48.83 16.51
CA ARG A 3 -4.99 48.03 15.66
C ARG A 3 -5.88 47.19 14.74
N SER A 4 -5.69 47.31 13.43
CA SER A 4 -6.51 46.59 12.45
C SER A 4 -6.39 45.09 12.72
N LYS A 5 -7.51 44.39 12.94
CA LYS A 5 -7.52 42.93 13.16
C LYS A 5 -6.80 42.15 12.04
N GLY A 6 -6.61 42.73 10.86
CA GLY A 6 -5.84 42.13 9.76
C GLY A 6 -4.33 41.93 10.03
N THR A 7 -3.68 42.74 10.87
CA THR A 7 -2.23 42.60 11.12
C THR A 7 -1.88 41.47 12.09
N THR A 8 -2.84 41.03 12.92
CA THR A 8 -2.61 39.95 13.89
C THR A 8 -2.69 38.56 13.26
N HIS A 9 -3.46 38.40 12.18
CA HIS A 9 -3.63 37.12 11.50
C HIS A 9 -2.42 36.74 10.62
N LEU A 10 -1.75 37.73 10.02
CA LEU A 10 -0.54 37.47 9.25
C LEU A 10 0.66 37.13 10.13
N ALA A 11 0.78 37.82 11.26
CA ALA A 11 1.77 37.47 12.28
C ALA A 11 1.59 36.01 12.77
N TYR A 12 0.36 35.52 12.80
CA TYR A 12 0.07 34.12 13.16
C TYR A 12 0.62 33.14 12.11
N VAL A 13 0.33 33.37 10.82
CA VAL A 13 0.85 32.53 9.73
C VAL A 13 2.38 32.54 9.73
N GLN A 14 2.99 33.72 9.85
CA GLN A 14 4.45 33.87 9.92
C GLN A 14 5.05 33.11 11.10
N LYS A 15 4.43 33.18 12.29
CA LYS A 15 4.84 32.42 13.47
C LYS A 15 4.82 30.92 13.23
N VAL A 16 3.75 30.38 12.64
CA VAL A 16 3.65 28.95 12.31
C VAL A 16 4.76 28.55 11.32
N CYS A 17 4.97 29.34 10.27
CA CYS A 17 6.01 29.08 9.28
C CYS A 17 7.42 29.15 9.89
N GLU A 18 7.67 30.12 10.78
CA GLU A 18 8.94 30.24 11.51
C GLU A 18 9.21 29.02 12.38
N LEU A 19 8.21 28.52 13.11
CA LEU A 19 8.33 27.30 13.91
C LEU A 19 8.61 26.07 13.03
N SER A 20 7.92 25.96 11.89
CA SER A 20 8.19 24.90 10.90
C SER A 20 9.63 24.95 10.41
N ARG A 21 10.11 26.15 10.02
CA ARG A 21 11.48 26.36 9.52
C ARG A 21 12.54 26.00 10.56
N ARG A 22 12.24 26.18 11.86
CA ARG A 22 13.11 25.77 12.98
C ARG A 22 13.02 24.28 13.30
N GLY A 23 12.06 23.55 12.72
CA GLY A 23 11.79 22.15 13.04
C GLY A 23 11.07 21.94 14.38
N ASP A 24 10.50 22.99 14.99
CA ASP A 24 9.84 22.91 16.29
C ASP A 24 8.36 22.49 16.14
N MET A 25 8.15 21.25 15.73
CA MET A 25 6.81 20.69 15.48
C MET A 25 6.00 20.53 16.76
N ASN A 26 6.65 20.43 17.92
CA ASN A 26 5.98 20.39 19.22
C ASN A 26 5.30 21.73 19.52
N ALA A 27 5.99 22.85 19.30
CA ALA A 27 5.40 24.17 19.45
C ALA A 27 4.24 24.40 18.46
N VAL A 28 4.37 23.93 17.21
CA VAL A 28 3.26 23.97 16.24
C VAL A 28 2.07 23.14 16.74
N ALA A 29 2.32 21.92 17.24
CA ALA A 29 1.28 21.07 17.80
C ALA A 29 0.58 21.72 18.99
N ASP A 30 1.31 22.43 19.85
CA ASP A 30 0.72 23.14 20.98
C ASP A 30 -0.13 24.34 20.55
N ILE A 31 0.26 25.05 19.48
CA ILE A 31 -0.58 26.07 18.84
C ILE A 31 -1.84 25.44 18.24
N MET A 32 -1.73 24.27 17.58
CA MET A 32 -2.90 23.53 17.05
C MET A 32 -3.84 23.04 18.15
N LYS A 33 -3.32 22.50 19.25
CA LYS A 33 -4.13 22.15 20.43
C LYS A 33 -4.78 23.38 21.05
N GLY A 34 -4.07 24.52 21.04
CA GLY A 34 -4.53 25.81 21.52
C GLY A 34 -5.85 26.27 20.90
N TYR A 35 -6.13 25.89 19.64
CA TYR A 35 -7.40 26.18 18.96
C TYR A 35 -8.64 25.75 19.76
N TYR A 36 -8.59 24.58 20.40
CA TYR A 36 -9.73 24.04 21.15
C TYR A 36 -9.97 24.76 22.49
N ARG A 37 -8.99 25.54 22.96
CA ARG A 37 -9.10 26.36 24.17
C ARG A 37 -9.44 27.81 23.82
N ASP A 38 -8.80 28.34 22.79
CA ASP A 38 -8.96 29.71 22.33
C ASP A 38 -8.83 29.79 20.79
N ARG A 39 -9.99 29.93 20.13
CA ARG A 39 -10.09 30.04 18.67
C ARG A 39 -9.70 31.42 18.16
N GLU A 40 -9.77 32.46 18.99
CA GLU A 40 -9.39 33.82 18.59
C GLU A 40 -7.86 33.96 18.62
N GLY A 41 -7.21 33.41 19.65
CA GLY A 41 -5.75 33.38 19.77
C GLY A 41 -5.05 32.41 18.82
N ASN A 42 -5.71 31.31 18.42
CA ASN A 42 -5.13 30.28 17.54
C ASN A 42 -6.04 29.94 16.35
N PRO A 43 -6.24 30.85 15.38
CA PRO A 43 -7.30 30.75 14.37
C PRO A 43 -6.97 29.83 13.18
N TRP A 44 -6.66 28.55 13.43
CA TRP A 44 -6.33 27.58 12.37
C TRP A 44 -7.39 27.48 11.26
N HIS A 45 -8.68 27.61 11.61
CA HIS A 45 -9.80 27.57 10.66
C HIS A 45 -9.80 28.71 9.64
N ARG A 46 -9.09 29.82 9.90
CA ARG A 46 -9.02 30.98 9.00
C ARG A 46 -7.71 31.09 8.24
N MET A 47 -6.69 30.33 8.65
CA MET A 47 -5.33 30.45 8.15
C MET A 47 -5.22 30.51 6.62
N TYR A 48 -5.94 29.64 5.90
CA TYR A 48 -5.94 29.64 4.43
C TYR A 48 -6.62 30.86 3.80
N ASN A 49 -7.73 31.32 4.38
CA ASN A 49 -8.40 32.53 3.91
C ASN A 49 -7.53 33.77 4.14
N ASP A 50 -6.80 33.80 5.26
CA ASP A 50 -5.89 34.89 5.60
C ASP A 50 -4.71 34.95 4.60
N ILE A 51 -4.14 33.79 4.22
CA ILE A 51 -3.10 33.69 3.19
C ILE A 51 -3.63 34.15 1.83
N GLN A 52 -4.83 33.70 1.43
CA GLN A 52 -5.41 34.09 0.15
C GLN A 52 -5.69 35.60 0.10
N THR A 53 -6.18 36.17 1.20
CA THR A 53 -6.42 37.63 1.32
C THR A 53 -5.12 38.40 1.21
N TYR A 54 -4.05 37.91 1.85
CA TYR A 54 -2.72 38.49 1.77
C TYR A 54 -2.13 38.44 0.37
N TRP A 55 -2.21 37.29 -0.29
CA TRP A 55 -1.76 37.10 -1.66
C TRP A 55 -2.41 38.13 -2.59
N ASN A 56 -3.73 38.25 -2.55
CA ASN A 56 -4.46 39.20 -3.40
C ASN A 56 -4.11 40.66 -3.13
N LYS A 57 -3.63 41.00 -1.93
CA LYS A 57 -3.36 42.37 -1.51
C LYS A 57 -1.91 42.81 -1.76
N GLU A 58 -0.92 41.94 -1.54
CA GLU A 58 0.50 42.31 -1.57
C GLU A 58 1.27 41.78 -2.79
N ASN A 59 0.71 40.83 -3.57
CA ASN A 59 1.37 40.23 -4.74
C ASN A 59 2.84 39.79 -4.53
N PRO A 60 3.22 39.14 -3.40
CA PRO A 60 4.59 38.66 -3.24
C PRO A 60 4.81 37.41 -4.11
N LYS A 61 5.45 37.55 -5.27
CA LYS A 61 5.62 36.45 -6.23
C LYS A 61 6.51 35.28 -5.73
N GLN A 62 7.37 35.50 -4.73
CA GLN A 62 8.36 34.50 -4.29
C GLN A 62 8.06 33.84 -2.92
N ASP A 63 7.22 34.42 -2.07
CA ASP A 63 7.05 33.96 -0.67
C ASP A 63 5.86 32.98 -0.48
N VAL A 64 4.90 32.96 -1.41
CA VAL A 64 3.65 32.20 -1.24
C VAL A 64 3.86 30.69 -1.34
N ALA A 65 4.64 30.23 -2.31
CA ALA A 65 4.89 28.80 -2.49
C ALA A 65 5.66 28.22 -1.30
N GLU A 66 6.67 28.93 -0.81
CA GLU A 66 7.41 28.57 0.40
C GLU A 66 6.48 28.56 1.62
N THR A 67 5.67 29.60 1.81
CA THR A 67 4.69 29.67 2.90
C THR A 67 3.74 28.48 2.87
N LEU A 68 3.18 28.13 1.72
CA LEU A 68 2.26 26.98 1.59
C LEU A 68 2.95 25.64 1.88
N LEU A 69 4.22 25.48 1.48
CA LEU A 69 5.01 24.30 1.79
C LEU A 69 5.31 24.19 3.29
N LEU A 70 5.74 25.29 3.93
CA LEU A 70 6.00 25.35 5.37
C LEU A 70 4.73 25.08 6.18
N LEU A 71 3.58 25.59 5.73
CA LEU A 71 2.31 25.30 6.39
C LEU A 71 1.89 23.85 6.24
N ARG A 72 2.14 23.25 5.08
CA ARG A 72 1.91 21.83 4.88
C ARG A 72 2.77 21.01 5.83
N GLU A 73 4.06 21.29 5.88
CA GLU A 73 4.98 20.65 6.82
C GLU A 73 4.52 20.83 8.27
N ALA A 74 4.15 22.05 8.67
CA ALA A 74 3.67 22.37 10.01
C ALA A 74 2.43 21.56 10.39
N VAL A 75 1.41 21.51 9.52
CA VAL A 75 0.14 20.80 9.79
C VAL A 75 0.38 19.29 9.91
N PHE A 76 1.12 18.70 8.98
CA PHE A 76 1.38 17.27 8.96
C PHE A 76 2.35 16.84 10.07
N GLY A 77 3.38 17.65 10.33
CA GLY A 77 4.33 17.45 11.42
C GLY A 77 3.65 17.52 12.80
N ALA A 78 2.78 18.51 13.03
CA ALA A 78 2.05 18.65 14.29
C ALA A 78 1.05 17.52 14.58
N LEU A 79 0.64 16.77 13.55
CA LEU A 79 -0.25 15.61 13.69
C LEU A 79 0.50 14.28 13.83
N ASP A 80 1.83 14.31 13.75
CA ASP A 80 2.73 13.17 13.58
C ASP A 80 2.36 12.31 12.34
N ILE A 81 2.16 12.95 11.19
CA ILE A 81 1.82 12.28 9.92
C ILE A 81 2.75 12.79 8.81
N LEU A 82 3.90 12.17 8.59
CA LEU A 82 4.92 12.70 7.69
C LEU A 82 4.81 12.17 6.25
N SER A 83 4.33 10.94 6.07
CA SER A 83 4.20 10.26 4.77
C SER A 83 3.27 10.97 3.81
N PHE A 84 2.25 11.64 4.35
CA PHE A 84 1.20 12.27 3.56
C PHE A 84 1.54 13.73 3.18
N GLY A 85 2.61 14.28 3.74
CA GLY A 85 3.10 15.63 3.43
C GLY A 85 3.50 15.81 1.96
N LEU A 86 3.67 14.75 1.16
CA LEU A 86 3.97 14.85 -0.28
C LEU A 86 2.82 14.36 -1.19
N ILE A 87 1.72 13.89 -0.59
CA ILE A 87 0.61 13.28 -1.33
C ILE A 87 -0.39 14.36 -1.75
N SER A 88 -0.50 14.60 -3.06
CA SER A 88 -1.40 15.61 -3.64
C SER A 88 -2.89 15.30 -3.44
N ALA A 89 -3.25 14.03 -3.24
CA ALA A 89 -4.64 13.61 -2.99
C ALA A 89 -5.22 14.18 -1.69
N ILE A 90 -4.37 14.62 -0.76
CA ILE A 90 -4.80 15.25 0.50
C ILE A 90 -4.34 16.70 0.51
N SER A 91 -5.30 17.62 0.41
CA SER A 91 -5.00 19.04 0.51
C SER A 91 -4.83 19.45 1.98
N THR A 92 -3.88 20.34 2.25
CA THR A 92 -3.66 20.86 3.60
C THR A 92 -4.88 21.64 4.15
N PRO A 93 -5.65 22.40 3.35
CA PRO A 93 -6.94 22.96 3.77
C PRO A 93 -7.92 21.89 4.28
N ASP A 94 -8.09 20.78 3.55
CA ASP A 94 -9.03 19.73 3.95
C ASP A 94 -8.65 19.10 5.29
N VAL A 95 -7.34 18.91 5.53
CA VAL A 95 -6.82 18.42 6.81
C VAL A 95 -7.14 19.39 7.95
N VAL A 96 -6.92 20.68 7.74
CA VAL A 96 -7.21 21.70 8.77
C VAL A 96 -8.72 21.79 9.02
N THR A 97 -9.56 21.73 7.97
CA THR A 97 -11.01 21.70 8.12
C THR A 97 -11.49 20.47 8.87
N ALA A 98 -10.99 19.28 8.52
CA ALA A 98 -11.33 18.04 9.21
C ALA A 98 -10.94 18.09 10.68
N MET A 99 -9.74 18.57 10.99
CA MET A 99 -9.26 18.74 12.36
C MET A 99 -10.15 19.73 13.12
N THR A 100 -10.33 20.95 12.60
CA THR A 100 -11.06 22.04 13.30
C THR A 100 -12.57 21.85 13.41
N SER A 101 -13.14 20.91 12.64
CA SER A 101 -14.56 20.54 12.70
C SER A 101 -14.94 19.72 13.94
N GLU A 102 -13.95 19.14 14.61
CA GLU A 102 -14.16 18.28 15.78
C GLU A 102 -14.19 19.08 17.10
N ALA A 103 -14.68 18.43 18.15
CA ALA A 103 -14.80 19.07 19.48
C ALA A 103 -13.50 19.03 20.30
N SER A 104 -12.53 18.16 19.95
CA SER A 104 -11.29 18.00 20.69
C SER A 104 -10.11 17.63 19.78
N TRP A 105 -8.88 17.92 20.24
CA TRP A 105 -7.65 17.56 19.54
C TRP A 105 -7.57 16.09 19.16
N ASN A 106 -7.88 15.19 20.09
CA ASN A 106 -7.80 13.75 19.85
C ASN A 106 -8.83 13.29 18.80
N ALA A 107 -10.05 13.85 18.84
CA ALA A 107 -11.08 13.57 17.84
C ALA A 107 -10.66 14.10 16.45
N GLY A 108 -10.16 15.34 16.38
CA GLY A 108 -9.64 15.95 15.16
C GLY A 108 -8.49 15.15 14.55
N ARG A 109 -7.51 14.75 15.37
CA ARG A 109 -6.37 13.92 14.94
C ARG A 109 -6.85 12.56 14.41
N ARG A 110 -7.78 11.90 15.09
CA ARG A 110 -8.36 10.63 14.63
C ARG A 110 -9.07 10.79 13.30
N ARG A 111 -9.85 11.87 13.11
CA ARG A 111 -10.54 12.15 11.86
C ARG A 111 -9.58 12.39 10.70
N VAL A 112 -8.52 13.17 10.92
CA VAL A 112 -7.48 13.36 9.90
C VAL A 112 -6.79 12.04 9.57
N ARG A 113 -6.46 11.21 10.57
CA ARG A 113 -5.85 9.91 10.33
C ARG A 113 -6.74 9.01 9.46
N ASN A 114 -8.04 8.96 9.74
CA ASN A 114 -8.98 8.22 8.90
C ASN A 114 -9.02 8.78 7.47
N MET A 115 -9.02 10.10 7.30
CA MET A 115 -8.92 10.72 5.97
C MET A 115 -7.64 10.31 5.22
N CYS A 116 -6.50 10.25 5.92
CA CYS A 116 -5.25 9.75 5.34
C CYS A 116 -5.33 8.27 4.94
N LEU A 117 -6.02 7.45 5.73
CA LEU A 117 -6.27 6.04 5.40
C LEU A 117 -7.10 5.90 4.12
N ASP A 118 -8.22 6.61 4.05
CA ASP A 118 -9.09 6.57 2.87
C ASP A 118 -8.35 7.02 1.60
N ALA A 119 -7.51 8.05 1.73
CA ALA A 119 -6.67 8.51 0.63
C ALA A 119 -5.61 7.47 0.24
N ALA A 120 -4.95 6.83 1.19
CA ALA A 120 -3.98 5.76 0.92
C ALA A 120 -4.66 4.56 0.23
N ASP A 121 -5.82 4.14 0.70
CA ASP A 121 -6.61 3.07 0.09
C ASP A 121 -7.00 3.41 -1.35
N GLY A 122 -7.43 4.65 -1.59
CA GLY A 122 -7.74 5.14 -2.93
C GLY A 122 -6.52 5.14 -3.87
N LEU A 123 -5.34 5.49 -3.36
CA LEU A 123 -4.09 5.47 -4.14
C LEU A 123 -3.64 4.03 -4.43
N ILE A 124 -3.69 3.14 -3.44
CA ILE A 124 -3.36 1.72 -3.61
C ILE A 124 -4.28 1.09 -4.66
N ALA A 125 -5.59 1.33 -4.58
CA ALA A 125 -6.57 0.80 -5.53
C ALA A 125 -6.33 1.30 -6.97
N LYS A 126 -5.82 2.52 -7.15
CA LYS A 126 -5.47 3.09 -8.47
C LYS A 126 -4.10 2.64 -8.97
N GLY A 127 -3.25 2.07 -8.10
CA GLY A 127 -1.84 1.82 -8.40
C GLY A 127 -0.93 3.05 -8.26
N ASP A 128 -1.42 4.15 -7.69
CA ASP A 128 -0.65 5.39 -7.49
C ASP A 128 0.16 5.33 -6.19
N VAL A 129 0.96 4.27 -6.02
CA VAL A 129 1.68 3.94 -4.78
C VAL A 129 3.09 4.54 -4.69
N ARG A 130 3.49 5.37 -5.67
CA ARG A 130 4.85 5.94 -5.76
C ARG A 130 5.23 6.78 -4.54
N TYR A 131 4.26 7.48 -3.96
CA TYR A 131 4.47 8.39 -2.83
C TYR A 131 4.22 7.71 -1.47
N LEU A 132 3.69 6.49 -1.47
CA LEU A 132 3.43 5.71 -0.27
C LEU A 132 4.68 4.91 0.12
N MET A 133 5.63 5.59 0.76
CA MET A 133 6.90 4.98 1.16
C MET A 133 6.70 4.07 2.38
N PRO A 134 7.08 2.77 2.32
CA PRO A 134 6.91 1.84 3.44
C PRO A 134 7.55 2.29 4.76
N THR A 135 8.73 2.90 4.70
CA THR A 135 9.45 3.41 5.88
C THR A 135 8.70 4.54 6.56
N SER A 136 8.15 5.48 5.79
CA SER A 136 7.35 6.58 6.31
C SER A 136 6.03 6.08 6.88
N LEU A 137 5.35 5.16 6.19
CA LEU A 137 4.10 4.58 6.67
C LEU A 137 4.28 3.87 8.02
N ARG A 138 5.39 3.16 8.22
CA ARG A 138 5.71 2.54 9.52
C ARG A 138 5.90 3.58 10.63
N ARG A 139 6.53 4.71 10.32
CA ARG A 139 6.75 5.81 11.26
C ARG A 139 5.45 6.50 11.68
N ASP A 140 4.48 6.57 10.78
CA ASP A 140 3.21 7.27 10.99
C ASP A 140 2.09 6.38 11.57
N ASP A 141 2.43 5.19 12.08
CA ASP A 141 1.49 4.16 12.58
C ASP A 141 0.59 3.53 11.48
N PHE A 142 0.99 3.62 10.21
CA PHE A 142 0.33 3.02 9.05
C PHE A 142 1.04 1.77 8.53
N ALA A 143 1.79 1.08 9.39
CA ALA A 143 2.56 -0.12 9.04
C ALA A 143 1.70 -1.23 8.41
N PHE A 144 0.41 -1.31 8.77
CA PHE A 144 -0.52 -2.31 8.25
C PHE A 144 -0.86 -2.12 6.76
N LEU A 145 -0.62 -0.94 6.18
CA LEU A 145 -0.80 -0.69 4.74
C LEU A 145 0.40 -1.18 3.92
N VAL A 146 1.56 -1.37 4.56
CA VAL A 146 2.82 -1.71 3.88
C VAL A 146 2.69 -2.96 2.99
N PRO A 147 2.11 -4.09 3.46
CA PRO A 147 1.97 -5.26 2.60
C PRO A 147 1.15 -4.98 1.32
N ARG A 148 0.07 -4.22 1.44
CA ARG A 148 -0.79 -3.86 0.30
C ARG A 148 -0.10 -2.91 -0.68
N VAL A 149 0.71 -1.99 -0.15
CA VAL A 149 1.55 -1.10 -0.97
C VAL A 149 2.61 -1.90 -1.72
N GLU A 150 3.30 -2.83 -1.05
CA GLU A 150 4.32 -3.69 -1.67
C GLU A 150 3.72 -4.60 -2.75
N GLU A 151 2.54 -5.18 -2.50
CA GLU A 151 1.77 -5.95 -3.48
C GLU A 151 1.39 -5.11 -4.70
N ALA A 152 0.86 -3.90 -4.49
CA ALA A 152 0.53 -2.99 -5.59
C ALA A 152 1.78 -2.57 -6.39
N GLN A 153 2.90 -2.28 -5.71
CA GLN A 153 4.18 -1.95 -6.37
C GLN A 153 4.67 -3.11 -7.23
N TRP A 154 4.58 -4.34 -6.72
CA TRP A 154 4.89 -5.52 -7.50
C TRP A 154 3.99 -5.62 -8.72
N GLU A 155 2.67 -5.53 -8.56
CA GLU A 155 1.75 -5.70 -9.68
C GLU A 155 2.07 -4.71 -10.82
N ILE A 156 2.40 -3.48 -10.47
CA ILE A 156 2.82 -2.45 -11.41
C ILE A 156 4.11 -2.88 -12.11
N PHE A 157 5.12 -3.33 -11.35
CA PHE A 157 6.37 -3.82 -11.92
C PHE A 157 6.15 -4.98 -12.89
N ARG A 158 5.33 -5.97 -12.52
CA ARG A 158 4.96 -7.12 -13.36
C ARG A 158 4.26 -6.69 -14.66
N LYS A 159 3.36 -5.70 -14.58
CA LYS A 159 2.65 -5.13 -15.73
C LYS A 159 3.56 -4.27 -16.61
N ALA A 160 4.65 -3.74 -16.06
CA ALA A 160 5.66 -2.94 -16.75
C ALA A 160 6.70 -3.78 -17.51
N ARG A 161 6.44 -5.07 -17.76
CA ARG A 161 7.35 -5.99 -18.47
C ARG A 161 7.94 -5.35 -19.74
N PRO A 162 9.27 -5.27 -19.86
CA PRO A 162 9.94 -4.72 -21.02
C PRO A 162 9.64 -5.60 -22.24
N LYS A 163 9.19 -4.97 -23.33
CA LYS A 163 8.87 -5.67 -24.59
C LYS A 163 9.35 -4.85 -25.78
N VAL A 164 9.96 -5.53 -26.75
CA VAL A 164 10.30 -4.90 -28.04
C VAL A 164 9.02 -4.75 -28.86
N SER A 165 8.66 -3.51 -29.17
CA SER A 165 7.52 -3.20 -30.04
C SER A 165 7.94 -2.15 -31.07
N ARG A 166 7.48 -2.30 -32.32
CA ARG A 166 7.80 -1.37 -33.41
C ARG A 166 9.32 -1.09 -33.56
N GLY A 167 10.15 -2.11 -33.36
CA GLY A 167 11.61 -2.00 -33.49
C GLY A 167 12.32 -1.24 -32.36
N LYS A 168 11.66 -1.02 -31.22
CA LYS A 168 12.27 -0.40 -30.03
C LYS A 168 11.86 -1.13 -28.75
N LEU A 169 12.77 -1.19 -27.79
CA LEU A 169 12.45 -1.56 -26.41
C LEU A 169 12.02 -0.30 -25.66
N ASP A 170 10.81 -0.31 -25.11
CA ASP A 170 10.26 0.79 -24.32
C ASP A 170 10.31 0.43 -22.83
N LEU A 171 11.06 1.23 -22.06
CA LEU A 171 11.28 1.09 -20.62
C LEU A 171 10.58 2.20 -19.82
N SER A 172 9.83 3.09 -20.47
CA SER A 172 9.12 4.20 -19.81
C SER A 172 8.22 3.73 -18.65
N LYS A 173 7.50 2.62 -18.84
CA LYS A 173 6.66 2.03 -17.79
C LYS A 173 7.45 1.58 -16.56
N LEU A 174 8.69 1.12 -16.75
CA LEU A 174 9.57 0.76 -15.63
C LEU A 174 10.03 2.01 -14.89
N GLU A 175 10.42 3.05 -15.63
CA GLU A 175 10.84 4.34 -15.06
C GLU A 175 9.75 4.98 -14.17
N GLU A 176 8.49 4.90 -14.57
CA GLU A 176 7.37 5.45 -13.82
C GLU A 176 7.11 4.72 -12.48
N SER A 177 7.51 3.45 -12.39
CA SER A 177 7.31 2.60 -11.21
C SER A 177 8.48 2.68 -10.22
N VAL A 178 8.21 2.52 -8.92
CA VAL A 178 9.26 2.56 -7.87
C VAL A 178 10.28 1.44 -8.06
N LEU A 179 9.80 0.21 -8.24
CA LEU A 179 10.65 -0.96 -8.45
C LEU A 179 11.35 -0.92 -9.81
N GLY A 180 10.68 -0.49 -10.86
CA GLY A 180 11.29 -0.36 -12.19
C GLY A 180 12.35 0.74 -12.24
N SER A 181 12.12 1.89 -11.63
CA SER A 181 13.14 2.95 -11.53
C SER A 181 14.37 2.50 -10.73
N ARG A 182 14.18 1.67 -9.70
CA ARG A 182 15.29 1.02 -8.99
C ARG A 182 16.02 0.04 -9.90
N PHE A 183 15.30 -0.88 -10.55
CA PHE A 183 15.86 -1.83 -11.50
C PHE A 183 16.68 -1.16 -12.61
N LEU A 184 16.15 -0.10 -13.24
CA LEU A 184 16.86 0.63 -14.30
C LEU A 184 18.17 1.24 -13.79
N ARG A 185 18.18 1.78 -12.56
CA ARG A 185 19.39 2.31 -11.92
C ARG A 185 20.40 1.20 -11.61
N ASP A 186 19.94 0.08 -11.06
CA ASP A 186 20.80 -1.05 -10.69
C ASP A 186 21.45 -1.67 -11.95
N GLN A 187 20.74 -1.66 -13.09
CA GLN A 187 21.24 -2.09 -14.39
C GLN A 187 21.97 -0.98 -15.17
N MET A 188 22.16 0.20 -14.59
CA MET A 188 22.82 1.37 -15.20
C MET A 188 22.22 1.80 -16.55
N ILE A 189 20.90 1.68 -16.70
CA ILE A 189 20.18 2.03 -17.93
C ILE A 189 19.73 3.49 -17.83
N MET A 190 20.33 4.34 -18.68
CA MET A 190 20.02 5.78 -18.74
C MET A 190 18.92 6.12 -19.76
N ASP A 191 18.80 5.32 -20.83
CA ASP A 191 17.86 5.57 -21.92
C ASP A 191 16.60 4.72 -21.75
N THR A 192 15.44 5.37 -21.83
CA THR A 192 14.14 4.68 -21.71
C THR A 192 13.68 4.04 -23.01
N LYS A 193 14.33 4.35 -24.13
CA LYS A 193 14.01 3.82 -25.46
C LYS A 193 15.27 3.33 -26.17
N LEU A 194 15.41 2.01 -26.28
CA LEU A 194 16.51 1.38 -26.98
C LEU A 194 16.05 0.90 -28.36
N LYS A 195 16.93 0.91 -29.35
CA LYS A 195 16.64 0.34 -30.67
C LYS A 195 16.69 -1.19 -30.59
N ALA A 196 15.89 -1.90 -31.38
CA ALA A 196 15.78 -3.37 -31.31
C ALA A 196 17.08 -4.14 -31.59
N ASP A 197 18.04 -3.51 -32.25
CA ASP A 197 19.38 -4.02 -32.54
C ASP A 197 20.41 -3.74 -31.42
N ASP A 198 20.01 -3.07 -30.34
CA ASP A 198 20.89 -2.80 -29.21
C ASP A 198 21.30 -4.10 -28.51
N PRO A 199 22.61 -4.40 -28.40
CA PRO A 199 23.10 -5.66 -27.84
C PRO A 199 22.79 -5.84 -26.36
N ARG A 200 22.38 -4.77 -25.65
CA ARG A 200 22.02 -4.82 -24.23
C ARG A 200 20.63 -5.42 -24.00
N ILE A 201 19.76 -5.46 -25.02
CA ILE A 201 18.35 -5.87 -24.86
C ILE A 201 18.18 -7.25 -24.23
N PRO A 202 18.89 -8.32 -24.68
CA PRO A 202 18.74 -9.65 -24.07
C PRO A 202 19.09 -9.64 -22.58
N ALA A 203 20.18 -8.98 -22.20
CA ALA A 203 20.63 -8.88 -20.81
C ALA A 203 19.62 -8.11 -19.94
N ILE A 204 19.01 -7.04 -20.47
CA ILE A 204 17.99 -6.27 -19.75
C ILE A 204 16.73 -7.13 -19.50
N ILE A 205 16.30 -7.91 -20.50
CA ILE A 205 15.13 -8.79 -20.37
C ILE A 205 15.42 -9.91 -19.36
N GLU A 206 16.59 -10.53 -19.43
CA GLU A 206 17.02 -11.57 -18.49
C GLU A 206 17.13 -11.03 -17.06
N ALA A 207 17.75 -9.87 -16.87
CA ALA A 207 17.84 -9.22 -15.56
C ALA A 207 16.46 -8.87 -14.99
N TYR A 208 15.51 -8.44 -15.84
CA TYR A 208 14.15 -8.18 -15.41
C TYR A 208 13.43 -9.47 -14.97
N ASP A 209 13.55 -10.55 -15.74
CA ASP A 209 12.95 -11.84 -15.40
C ASP A 209 13.59 -12.43 -14.12
N LEU A 210 14.90 -12.26 -13.92
CA LEU A 210 15.59 -12.62 -12.67
C LEU A 210 15.05 -11.82 -11.47
N GLN A 211 14.93 -10.49 -11.63
CA GLN A 211 14.42 -9.63 -10.58
C GLN A 211 12.98 -10.00 -10.18
N LEU A 212 12.13 -10.39 -11.13
CA LEU A 212 10.79 -10.89 -10.82
C LEU A 212 10.85 -12.13 -9.92
N VAL A 213 11.72 -13.09 -10.23
CA VAL A 213 11.86 -14.32 -9.45
C VAL A 213 12.40 -14.02 -8.05
N GLU A 214 13.39 -13.14 -7.91
CA GLU A 214 13.93 -12.75 -6.61
C GLU A 214 12.84 -12.17 -5.69
N ILE A 215 12.03 -11.25 -6.22
CA ILE A 215 10.94 -10.65 -5.44
C ILE A 215 9.89 -11.72 -5.09
N GLU A 216 9.61 -12.67 -6.00
CA GLU A 216 8.74 -13.83 -5.74
C GLU A 216 9.21 -14.70 -4.59
N VAL A 217 10.51 -14.98 -4.53
CA VAL A 217 11.13 -15.73 -3.43
C VAL A 217 11.05 -14.94 -2.12
N ASP A 218 11.37 -13.64 -2.14
CA ASP A 218 11.32 -12.79 -0.95
C ASP A 218 9.90 -12.68 -0.35
N GLN A 219 8.85 -12.67 -1.17
CA GLN A 219 7.48 -12.68 -0.66
C GLN A 219 7.07 -14.04 -0.08
N SER A 220 7.42 -15.13 -0.76
CA SER A 220 7.07 -16.48 -0.30
C SER A 220 7.75 -16.84 1.03
N THR A 221 8.95 -16.32 1.30
CA THR A 221 9.67 -16.52 2.57
C THR A 221 9.12 -15.67 3.71
N ARG A 222 8.39 -14.58 3.42
CA ARG A 222 7.76 -13.73 4.44
C ARG A 222 6.46 -14.31 5.00
N ILE A 223 5.81 -15.20 4.28
CA ILE A 223 4.72 -16.03 4.79
C ILE A 223 5.38 -17.07 5.70
N GLN A 224 5.49 -16.77 7.00
CA GLN A 224 5.85 -17.82 7.95
C GLN A 224 4.83 -18.94 7.80
N PRO A 225 5.26 -20.21 7.61
CA PRO A 225 4.32 -21.31 7.67
C PRO A 225 3.56 -21.20 8.98
N PRO A 226 2.24 -21.46 9.00
CA PRO A 226 1.48 -21.44 10.25
C PRO A 226 2.24 -22.28 11.27
N ALA A 227 2.46 -21.71 12.46
CA ALA A 227 3.10 -22.47 13.53
C ALA A 227 2.38 -23.81 13.65
N PRO A 228 3.10 -24.94 13.70
CA PRO A 228 2.47 -26.25 13.77
C PRO A 228 1.46 -26.22 14.92
N THR A 229 0.20 -26.52 14.63
CA THR A 229 -0.84 -26.57 15.65
C THR A 229 -0.45 -27.65 16.66
N GLU A 230 -0.13 -27.23 17.88
CA GLU A 230 0.09 -28.15 19.00
C GLU A 230 -1.20 -28.93 19.23
N GLN A 231 -1.21 -30.23 18.87
CA GLN A 231 -2.30 -31.10 19.25
C GLN A 231 -2.24 -31.30 20.76
N THR A 232 -3.27 -30.79 21.45
CA THR A 232 -3.48 -31.01 22.87
C THR A 232 -4.41 -32.19 23.06
N THR A 233 -4.09 -33.07 24.00
CA THR A 233 -5.01 -34.13 24.43
C THR A 233 -6.25 -33.50 25.09
N LEU A 234 -7.33 -34.30 25.25
CA LEU A 234 -8.54 -33.89 25.98
C LEU A 234 -8.27 -33.41 27.43
N ASN A 235 -7.08 -33.72 27.98
CA ASN A 235 -6.64 -33.31 29.31
C ASN A 235 -5.70 -32.09 29.29
N GLY A 236 -5.46 -31.47 28.13
CA GLY A 236 -4.62 -30.27 28.01
C GLY A 236 -3.12 -30.51 27.97
N GLU A 237 -2.67 -31.77 27.87
CA GLU A 237 -1.24 -32.10 27.70
C GLU A 237 -0.87 -32.08 26.21
N VAL A 238 0.27 -31.44 25.88
CA VAL A 238 0.79 -31.33 24.51
C VAL A 238 1.31 -32.68 24.05
N VAL A 239 0.80 -33.18 22.93
CA VAL A 239 1.30 -34.42 22.31
C VAL A 239 2.67 -34.12 21.69
N GLN A 240 3.74 -34.61 22.31
CA GLN A 240 5.07 -34.55 21.71
C GLN A 240 5.15 -35.57 20.57
N GLU A 241 5.27 -35.09 19.33
CA GLU A 241 5.66 -35.94 18.21
C GLU A 241 7.12 -36.37 18.42
N VAL A 242 7.31 -37.59 18.90
CA VAL A 242 8.63 -38.23 18.90
C VAL A 242 8.98 -38.50 17.45
N GLU A 243 9.86 -37.67 16.87
CA GLU A 243 10.56 -37.97 15.62
C GLU A 243 11.30 -39.30 15.79
N ARG A 244 10.66 -40.39 15.36
CA ARG A 244 11.36 -41.65 15.17
C ARG A 244 12.24 -41.49 13.94
N GLU A 245 13.51 -41.18 14.17
CA GLU A 245 14.59 -41.45 13.23
C GLU A 245 14.41 -42.87 12.68
N LYS A 246 14.08 -42.97 11.40
CA LYS A 246 14.05 -44.25 10.70
C LYS A 246 15.50 -44.71 10.50
N GLU A 247 16.05 -45.39 11.50
CA GLU A 247 17.14 -46.32 11.26
C GLU A 247 16.63 -47.37 10.26
N SER A 248 17.19 -47.35 9.06
CA SER A 248 16.88 -48.30 8.00
C SER A 248 17.44 -49.69 8.34
N PRO A 249 16.63 -50.75 8.52
CA PRO A 249 17.17 -52.09 8.62
C PRO A 249 17.38 -52.65 7.21
N ALA A 250 18.64 -52.96 6.91
CA ALA A 250 19.01 -53.71 5.74
C ALA A 250 18.55 -55.18 5.84
N LYS A 251 17.87 -55.68 4.80
CA LYS A 251 18.08 -56.96 4.09
C LYS A 251 16.81 -57.73 3.70
N LYS A 252 16.89 -58.18 2.44
CA LYS A 252 16.39 -59.39 1.79
C LYS A 252 15.00 -59.37 1.13
N ARG A 253 15.05 -59.78 -0.15
CA ARG A 253 14.00 -59.93 -1.16
C ARG A 253 13.20 -61.25 -1.00
N ARG A 254 12.04 -61.23 -1.69
CA ARG A 254 11.15 -62.32 -2.20
C ARG A 254 10.03 -62.74 -1.25
N GLU A 255 8.80 -63.06 -1.65
CA GLU A 255 7.98 -62.95 -2.89
C GLU A 255 6.54 -63.37 -2.48
N ALA A 256 5.54 -63.00 -3.29
CA ALA A 256 4.19 -63.58 -3.46
C ALA A 256 3.11 -63.46 -2.34
N GLU A 257 2.00 -62.82 -2.75
CA GLU A 257 0.56 -63.03 -2.47
C GLU A 257 0.14 -63.95 -1.30
N VAL A 258 -0.73 -63.46 -0.41
CA VAL A 258 -2.05 -64.03 -0.07
C VAL A 258 -2.88 -62.97 0.66
N ALA A 259 -4.11 -62.74 0.20
CA ALA A 259 -5.07 -61.85 0.82
C ALA A 259 -5.97 -62.58 1.85
N THR A 260 -6.35 -61.82 2.91
CA THR A 260 -7.49 -61.97 3.84
C THR A 260 -7.43 -63.08 4.92
N PRO A 261 -8.13 -62.98 6.09
CA PRO A 261 -9.31 -62.13 6.38
C PRO A 261 -9.35 -61.42 7.76
N LEU A 262 -9.68 -60.12 7.78
CA LEU A 262 -10.24 -59.41 8.95
C LEU A 262 -10.89 -58.08 8.51
N MET A 263 -11.65 -58.14 7.41
CA MET A 263 -12.65 -57.13 7.04
C MET A 263 -14.02 -57.81 7.11
N ASP A 264 -14.41 -58.18 8.32
CA ASP A 264 -15.79 -58.48 8.68
C ASP A 264 -16.21 -57.38 9.67
N PHE A 265 -17.38 -56.78 9.43
CA PHE A 265 -18.00 -55.68 10.19
C PHE A 265 -17.55 -54.27 9.84
N LEU A 266 -17.92 -53.82 8.64
CA LEU A 266 -18.84 -52.68 8.47
C LEU A 266 -19.11 -52.52 6.98
N GLU A 267 -20.06 -53.28 6.45
CA GLU A 267 -21.02 -52.78 5.48
C GLU A 267 -22.01 -53.86 5.07
N GLN A 268 -23.30 -53.52 5.17
CA GLN A 268 -24.36 -53.83 4.20
C GLN A 268 -25.67 -53.17 4.71
N PRO A 269 -26.70 -52.93 3.87
CA PRO A 269 -26.66 -52.73 2.41
C PRO A 269 -27.70 -51.70 1.89
N ASN A 270 -27.74 -51.61 0.55
CA ASN A 270 -28.87 -51.27 -0.32
C ASN A 270 -29.05 -49.79 -0.71
N SER A 271 -29.23 -49.43 -1.98
CA SER A 271 -29.47 -50.23 -3.17
C SER A 271 -29.40 -49.35 -4.42
N LYS A 272 -28.85 -49.93 -5.51
CA LYS A 272 -29.35 -49.95 -6.90
C LYS A 272 -29.77 -48.57 -7.49
N THR A 273 -29.42 -48.19 -8.72
CA THR A 273 -29.78 -48.91 -9.96
C THR A 273 -29.30 -48.12 -11.20
N GLN A 274 -28.71 -48.84 -12.17
CA GLN A 274 -28.71 -48.66 -13.65
C GLN A 274 -28.10 -47.36 -14.28
N ARG A 275 -27.03 -47.43 -15.08
CA ARG A 275 -26.94 -47.83 -16.53
C ARG A 275 -27.91 -46.99 -17.40
N LYS A 276 -27.55 -46.34 -18.52
CA LYS A 276 -26.55 -46.60 -19.58
C LYS A 276 -26.39 -45.34 -20.47
N ALA A 277 -25.29 -45.30 -21.22
CA ALA A 277 -24.93 -44.32 -22.25
C ALA A 277 -25.89 -44.26 -23.46
N THR A 278 -25.97 -43.11 -24.16
CA THR A 278 -25.42 -42.88 -25.53
C THR A 278 -26.00 -41.60 -26.17
N ASP A 279 -25.10 -40.72 -26.63
CA ASP A 279 -24.97 -40.15 -27.98
C ASP A 279 -26.07 -39.31 -28.69
N ALA A 280 -25.55 -38.35 -29.46
CA ALA A 280 -26.03 -37.80 -30.72
C ALA A 280 -27.27 -36.87 -30.80
N ARG A 281 -26.93 -35.57 -31.02
CA ARG A 281 -27.20 -34.78 -32.23
C ARG A 281 -28.66 -34.36 -32.57
N ARG A 282 -28.75 -33.07 -32.90
CA ARG A 282 -29.49 -32.43 -34.02
C ARG A 282 -30.83 -31.71 -33.75
N LYS A 283 -30.75 -30.39 -33.99
CA LYS A 283 -31.54 -29.56 -34.95
C LYS A 283 -32.94 -29.05 -34.57
N LYS A 284 -33.07 -27.72 -34.82
CA LYS A 284 -34.27 -26.93 -35.18
C LYS A 284 -35.29 -26.76 -34.03
N SER A 285 -35.95 -25.62 -33.81
CA SER A 285 -36.43 -24.55 -34.69
C SER A 285 -36.56 -23.26 -33.84
N ARG A 286 -36.21 -22.05 -34.32
CA ARG A 286 -36.95 -21.17 -35.24
C ARG A 286 -38.33 -20.72 -34.71
N ARG A 287 -38.42 -19.52 -34.13
CA ARG A 287 -39.39 -18.43 -34.42
C ARG A 287 -39.30 -17.36 -33.33
N ARG A 288 -39.02 -16.09 -33.69
CA ARG A 288 -39.99 -15.00 -33.93
C ARG A 288 -40.79 -14.69 -32.64
N GLN A 289 -40.90 -13.46 -32.15
CA GLN A 289 -41.16 -12.22 -32.87
C GLN A 289 -41.06 -11.03 -31.90
N SER A 290 -40.41 -9.95 -32.34
CA SER A 290 -40.87 -8.56 -32.24
C SER A 290 -41.70 -8.11 -31.02
N LYS A 291 -41.14 -7.23 -30.20
CA LYS A 291 -41.38 -5.78 -30.27
C LYS A 291 -40.34 -5.07 -29.41
#